data_AF-A0A139X8U7-F1
#
_entry.id   AF-A0A139X8U7-F1
#
_cell.length_a   1.000
_cell.length_b   1.000
_cell.length_c   1.000
_cell.angle_alpha   90.00
_cell.angle_beta   90.00
_cell.angle_gamma   90.00
#
_symmetry.space_group_name_H-M   'P 1'
#
loop_
_entity.id
_entity.type
_entity.pdbx_description
1 polymer ?
#
loop_
_entity_poly.entity_id
_entity_poly.type
_entity_poly.pdbx_seq_one_letter_code
_entity_poly.pdbx_strand_id
1 'polypeptide(L)'
;MKSQAYPLQSENFFDETELIKKETQRLVYERFCVIAKDAVDGSYYVGRILPNADQPDYFYWCNACQQLNLRILVNGYLSESIDMKSIPLLVIK
;
A
#
# COMPACT_ATOMS: atom_id res chain seq x y z
N MET A 1 -27.68 58.97 -9.85
CA MET A 1 -28.27 57.66 -9.49
C MET A 1 -28.19 56.71 -10.67
N LYS A 2 -27.17 55.86 -10.72
CA LYS A 2 -27.14 54.61 -11.49
C LYS A 2 -26.24 53.62 -10.74
N SER A 3 -26.81 52.45 -10.49
CA SER A 3 -26.26 51.32 -9.74
C SER A 3 -25.00 50.75 -10.37
N GLN A 4 -24.04 50.38 -9.54
CA GLN A 4 -23.08 49.32 -9.83
C GLN A 4 -23.24 48.27 -8.74
N ALA A 5 -23.84 47.14 -9.11
CA ALA A 5 -23.81 45.93 -8.31
C ALA A 5 -22.51 45.20 -8.65
N TYR A 6 -21.68 44.98 -7.64
CA TYR A 6 -20.51 44.12 -7.73
C TYR A 6 -20.98 42.66 -7.74
N PRO A 7 -20.60 41.81 -8.71
CA PRO A 7 -20.74 40.38 -8.55
C PRO A 7 -19.64 39.90 -7.61
N LEU A 8 -20.05 39.38 -6.45
CA LEU A 8 -19.23 38.52 -5.58
C LEU A 8 -18.82 37.28 -6.39
N GLN A 9 -17.59 37.26 -6.88
CA GLN A 9 -16.97 36.02 -7.35
C GLN A 9 -16.60 35.19 -6.12
N SER A 10 -17.45 34.21 -5.83
CA SER A 10 -17.20 33.11 -4.89
C SER A 10 -16.01 32.30 -5.38
N GLU A 11 -14.83 32.58 -4.85
CA GLU A 11 -13.65 31.74 -5.06
C GLU A 11 -13.82 30.38 -4.34
N ASN A 12 -13.52 29.33 -5.10
CA ASN A 12 -13.17 27.99 -4.63
C ASN A 12 -14.30 27.13 -4.01
N PHE A 13 -15.26 26.72 -4.83
CA PHE A 13 -15.76 25.36 -4.71
C PHE A 13 -14.63 24.42 -5.14
N PHE A 14 -13.82 23.99 -4.16
CA PHE A 14 -12.96 22.83 -4.36
C PHE A 14 -13.87 21.65 -4.68
N ASP A 15 -13.61 21.08 -5.84
CA ASP A 15 -14.27 19.96 -6.47
C ASP A 15 -14.28 18.75 -5.51
N GLU A 16 -15.33 18.63 -4.67
CA GLU A 16 -15.55 17.47 -3.78
C GLU A 16 -15.55 16.14 -4.58
N THR A 17 -15.76 16.22 -5.89
CA THR A 17 -15.74 15.07 -6.80
C THR A 17 -14.35 14.57 -7.20
N GLU A 18 -13.25 15.33 -7.00
CA GLU A 18 -11.89 14.79 -7.15
C GLU A 18 -11.41 14.00 -5.92
N LEU A 19 -11.90 14.33 -4.72
CA LEU A 19 -11.58 13.58 -3.50
C LEU A 19 -12.31 12.22 -3.43
N ILE A 20 -13.48 12.11 -4.08
CA ILE A 20 -14.27 10.87 -4.15
C ILE A 20 -13.75 9.92 -5.24
N LYS A 21 -12.86 10.38 -6.13
CA LYS A 21 -12.06 9.53 -7.03
C LYS A 21 -10.84 8.88 -6.34
N LYS A 22 -10.78 8.86 -5.01
CA LYS A 22 -10.21 7.71 -4.32
C LYS A 22 -11.17 6.55 -4.52
N GLU A 23 -11.16 6.01 -5.76
CA GLU A 23 -11.54 4.64 -6.02
C GLU A 23 -11.10 3.84 -4.82
N THR A 24 -12.04 3.12 -4.23
CA THR A 24 -11.77 2.15 -3.19
C THR A 24 -10.71 1.22 -3.76
N GLN A 25 -9.43 1.54 -3.55
CA GLN A 25 -8.29 0.71 -3.89
C GLN A 25 -8.55 -0.54 -3.07
N ARG A 26 -9.18 -1.52 -3.71
CA ARG A 26 -9.39 -2.83 -3.12
C ARG A 26 -7.99 -3.29 -2.78
N LEU A 27 -7.70 -3.36 -1.48
CA LEU A 27 -6.46 -3.94 -1.00
C LEU A 27 -6.39 -5.34 -1.61
N VAL A 28 -5.51 -5.50 -2.61
CA VAL A 28 -5.34 -6.77 -3.29
C VAL A 28 -4.48 -7.61 -2.37
N TYR A 29 -5.12 -8.54 -1.66
CA TYR A 29 -4.40 -9.49 -0.85
C TYR A 29 -3.78 -10.54 -1.76
N GLU A 30 -2.46 -10.65 -1.68
CA GLU A 30 -1.64 -11.57 -2.42
C GLU A 30 -1.03 -12.60 -1.47
N ARG A 31 -0.51 -13.69 -2.03
CA ARG A 31 0.16 -14.73 -1.26
C ARG A 31 1.65 -14.46 -1.25
N PHE A 32 2.27 -14.53 -0.08
CA PHE A 32 3.71 -14.38 0.10
C PHE A 32 4.28 -15.60 0.82
N CYS A 33 5.45 -16.05 0.40
CA CYS A 33 6.27 -17.03 1.09
C CYS A 33 7.39 -16.34 1.84
N VAL A 34 7.56 -16.63 3.12
CA VAL A 34 8.66 -16.08 3.93
C VAL A 34 9.93 -16.89 3.69
N ILE A 35 10.96 -16.27 3.14
CA ILE A 35 12.17 -16.96 2.68
C ILE A 35 13.28 -16.83 3.69
N ALA A 36 13.53 -15.60 4.14
CA ALA A 36 14.57 -15.29 5.12
C ALA A 36 14.09 -14.18 6.06
N LYS A 37 14.78 -14.08 7.20
CA LYS A 37 14.65 -13.00 8.16
C LYS A 37 16.03 -12.43 8.42
N ASP A 38 16.16 -11.12 8.32
CA ASP A 38 17.37 -10.41 8.70
C ASP A 38 17.57 -10.47 10.22
N ALA A 39 18.80 -10.77 10.64
CA ALA A 39 19.12 -10.93 12.06
C ALA A 39 19.36 -9.60 12.78
N VAL A 40 19.63 -8.52 12.04
CA VAL A 40 19.97 -7.20 12.56
C VAL A 40 18.71 -6.40 12.85
N ASP A 41 17.85 -6.21 11.84
CA ASP A 41 16.64 -5.38 11.97
C ASP A 41 15.34 -6.19 12.05
N GLY A 42 15.40 -7.50 11.84
CA GLY A 42 14.25 -8.39 11.94
C GLY A 42 13.29 -8.30 10.76
N SER A 43 13.67 -7.60 9.69
CA SER A 43 12.95 -7.54 8.43
C SER A 43 12.95 -8.90 7.71
N TYR A 44 12.06 -9.06 6.75
CA TYR A 44 11.82 -10.31 6.05
C TYR A 44 12.11 -10.16 4.57
N TYR A 45 12.72 -11.19 4.01
CA TYR A 45 12.76 -11.41 2.58
C TYR A 45 11.62 -12.35 2.22
N VAL A 46 10.69 -11.89 1.40
CA VAL A 46 9.48 -12.61 1.02
C VAL A 46 9.37 -12.74 -0.49
N GLY A 47 8.78 -13.84 -0.94
CA GLY A 47 8.46 -14.07 -2.35
C GLY A 47 6.96 -13.98 -2.57
N ARG A 48 6.50 -13.12 -3.48
CA ARG A 48 5.12 -13.09 -3.97
C ARG A 48 4.84 -14.35 -4.79
N ILE A 49 3.68 -14.96 -4.60
CA ILE A 49 3.23 -16.15 -5.31
C ILE A 49 1.94 -15.78 -6.05
N LEU A 50 1.99 -15.88 -7.37
CA LEU A 50 0.82 -15.66 -8.23
C LEU A 50 -0.27 -16.70 -7.98
N PRO A 51 -1.54 -16.36 -8.24
CA PRO A 51 -2.61 -17.35 -8.28
C PRO A 51 -2.24 -18.48 -9.25
N ASN A 52 -2.19 -19.72 -8.75
CA ASN A 52 -1.81 -20.96 -9.47
C ASN A 52 -0.31 -21.16 -9.73
N ALA A 53 0.58 -20.40 -9.07
CA ALA A 53 2.01 -20.70 -9.05
C ALA A 53 2.41 -21.43 -7.77
N ASP A 54 3.39 -22.33 -7.89
CA ASP A 54 3.99 -23.04 -6.74
C ASP A 54 5.29 -22.37 -6.26
N GLN A 55 5.83 -21.45 -7.05
CA GLN A 55 7.09 -20.75 -6.78
C GLN A 55 6.89 -19.24 -6.83
N PRO A 56 7.73 -18.48 -6.11
CA PRO A 56 7.66 -17.03 -6.17
C PRO A 56 8.04 -16.46 -7.53
N ASP A 57 7.29 -15.47 -8.01
CA ASP A 57 7.57 -14.75 -9.25
C ASP A 57 8.35 -13.46 -9.01
N TYR A 58 8.19 -12.87 -7.82
CA TYR A 58 8.82 -11.63 -7.43
C TYR A 58 9.22 -11.66 -5.95
N PHE A 59 10.29 -10.97 -5.58
CA PHE A 59 10.80 -10.93 -4.22
C PHE A 59 10.85 -9.51 -3.66
N TYR A 60 10.50 -9.38 -2.38
CA TYR A 60 10.48 -8.12 -1.67
C TYR A 60 11.19 -8.23 -0.33
N TRP A 61 11.81 -7.12 0.08
CA TRP A 61 12.25 -6.90 1.44
C TRP A 61 11.19 -6.11 2.18
N CYS A 62 10.73 -6.58 3.34
CA CYS A 62 9.62 -5.95 4.06
C CYS A 62 9.71 -6.13 5.58
N ASN A 63 9.09 -5.23 6.32
CA ASN A 63 8.80 -5.41 7.74
C ASN A 63 7.46 -6.14 7.93
N ALA A 64 7.20 -6.65 9.13
CA ALA A 64 5.89 -7.18 9.49
C ALA A 64 5.56 -6.80 10.94
N CYS A 65 4.29 -6.53 11.25
CA CYS A 65 3.83 -6.21 12.61
C CYS A 65 3.89 -7.41 13.57
N GLN A 66 4.13 -8.61 13.06
CA GLN A 66 4.20 -9.84 13.83
C GLN A 66 5.39 -10.69 13.37
N GLN A 67 5.85 -11.57 14.26
CA GLN A 67 6.93 -12.48 13.93
C GLN A 67 6.45 -13.57 12.96
N LEU A 68 7.19 -13.76 11.87
CA LEU A 68 6.90 -14.79 10.87
C LEU A 68 7.93 -15.91 10.95
N ASN A 69 7.43 -17.14 10.82
CA ASN A 69 8.27 -18.32 10.67
C ASN A 69 8.77 -18.42 9.22
N LEU A 70 9.93 -19.01 9.01
CA LEU A 70 10.44 -19.26 7.66
C LEU A 70 9.58 -20.32 6.95
N ARG A 71 9.52 -20.22 5.63
CA ARG A 71 8.79 -21.12 4.70
C ARG A 71 7.27 -21.14 4.86
N ILE A 72 6.70 -20.25 5.68
CA ILE A 72 5.24 -20.13 5.76
C ILE A 72 4.70 -19.35 4.57
N LEU A 73 3.45 -19.66 4.22
CA LEU A 73 2.66 -18.87 3.28
C LEU A 73 1.72 -17.96 4.07
N VAL A 74 1.74 -16.67 3.76
CA VAL A 74 0.84 -15.68 4.33
C VAL A 74 0.06 -15.00 3.22
N ASN A 75 -1.18 -14.62 3.51
CA ASN A 75 -1.95 -13.75 2.62
C ASN A 75 -1.88 -12.33 3.19
N GLY A 76 -1.47 -11.37 2.38
CA GLY A 76 -1.23 -10.00 2.83
C GLY A 76 -1.15 -9.03 1.68
N TYR A 77 -0.80 -7.79 1.96
CA TYR A 77 -0.39 -6.81 0.96
C TYR A 77 0.81 -6.04 1.48
N LEU A 78 1.63 -5.53 0.57
CA LEU A 78 2.71 -4.61 0.91
C LEU A 78 2.15 -3.19 0.92
N SER A 79 2.21 -2.50 2.06
CA SER A 79 1.83 -1.10 2.11
C SER A 79 2.90 -0.27 1.39
N GLU A 80 2.49 0.51 0.39
CA GLU A 80 3.36 1.51 -0.20
C GLU A 80 3.70 2.56 0.86
N SER A 81 5.00 2.82 1.04
CA SER A 81 5.43 3.95 1.83
C SER A 81 5.56 5.17 0.94
N ILE A 82 5.26 6.34 1.50
CA ILE A 82 5.43 7.64 0.84
C ILE A 82 6.93 7.87 0.49
N ASP A 83 7.84 7.27 1.26
CA ASP A 83 9.27 7.26 0.96
C ASP A 83 9.68 5.97 0.26
N MET A 84 10.06 6.07 -1.01
CA MET A 84 10.57 4.94 -1.82
C MET A 84 11.82 4.28 -1.21
N LYS A 85 12.52 4.95 -0.29
CA LYS A 85 13.69 4.39 0.40
C LYS A 85 13.35 3.59 1.64
N SER A 86 12.10 3.65 2.11
CA SER A 86 11.70 2.94 3.31
C SER A 86 11.24 1.52 3.00
N ILE A 87 11.59 0.60 3.89
CA ILE A 87 11.22 -0.81 3.78
C ILE A 87 9.69 -0.92 3.91
N PRO A 88 8.97 -1.50 2.93
CA PRO A 88 7.52 -1.63 2.98
C PRO A 88 7.08 -2.52 4.14
N LEU A 89 5.84 -2.32 4.62
CA LEU A 89 5.25 -3.17 5.65
C LEU A 89 4.34 -4.21 5.00
N LEU A 90 4.61 -5.49 5.28
CA LEU A 90 3.73 -6.60 4.94
C LEU A 90 2.59 -6.66 5.96
N VAL A 91 1.40 -6.24 5.52
CA VAL A 91 0.17 -6.31 6.30
C VAL A 91 -0.50 -7.64 6.01
N ILE A 92 -0.60 -8.49 7.03
CA ILE A 92 -1.14 -9.85 6.93
C ILE A 92 -2.64 -9.81 7.26
N LYS A 93 -3.42 -10.61 6.54
CA LYS A 93 -4.85 -10.79 6.78
C LYS A 93 -5.14 -11.67 7.99
#